data_AF-A0A804MRK6-F1
#
_entry.id   AF-A0A804MRK6-F1
#
_cell.length_a   1.000
_cell.length_b   1.000
_cell.length_c   1.000
_cell.angle_alpha   90.00
_cell.angle_beta   90.00
_cell.angle_gamma   90.00
#
_symmetry.space_group_name_H-M   'P 1'
#
loop_
_entity.id
_entity.type
_entity.pdbx_description
1 polymer ?
#
loop_
_entity_poly.entity_id
_entity_poly.type
_entity_poly.pdbx_seq_one_letter_code
_entity_poly.pdbx_strand_id
1 'polypeptide(L)'
;MILAALLLLLSFPKQLAGSQSVCSSANIVYMQSSTYMSNLNALAGALFAKVTSSNSHSAHGTAGTGSDMIYGAVLCRGDMIPGAACAKRLKEVLDAAMDNPANSSCSSQKDITLFDDGYLVQLRFSDQDFISNFRDSQECVVRANLNPPLLGDVSEQFHSLVSKLMTKLTDAAVKNMGRYETGQGWLTEKSQTVYGLVQCQEDMLKGTCQDCLSSAMAKREQMVDQMGGAILGVGCSLWYQTEVQFFAGTPALSLNMPTREDYEAIERCIQVALLCVQENAEDRPAMDLVVNMLNNESVILPKPKQPAYFFTRSSESEVSSCNMNISITLER
;
A
#
# COMPACT_ATOMS: atom_id res chain seq x y z
N MET A 1 -19.75 -33.99 12.06
CA MET A 1 -18.44 -33.36 12.37
C MET A 1 -17.48 -33.29 11.17
N ILE A 2 -17.71 -34.01 10.06
CA ILE A 2 -16.82 -33.99 8.88
C ILE A 2 -17.06 -32.76 7.96
N LEU A 3 -18.28 -32.18 7.95
CA LEU A 3 -18.58 -31.04 7.08
C LEU A 3 -17.89 -29.72 7.46
N ALA A 4 -17.53 -29.51 8.73
CA ALA A 4 -16.87 -28.27 9.15
C ALA A 4 -15.41 -28.16 8.68
N ALA A 5 -14.75 -29.30 8.43
CA ALA A 5 -13.37 -29.32 7.95
C ALA A 5 -13.26 -28.98 6.45
N LEU A 6 -14.30 -29.25 5.66
CA LEU A 6 -14.32 -28.98 4.22
C LEU A 6 -14.52 -27.50 3.88
N LEU A 7 -15.20 -26.73 4.73
CA LEU A 7 -15.42 -25.29 4.51
C LEU A 7 -14.19 -24.43 4.83
N LEU A 8 -13.33 -24.88 5.76
CA LEU A 8 -12.06 -24.19 6.09
C LEU A 8 -10.96 -24.36 5.02
N LEU A 9 -11.10 -25.33 4.12
CA LEU A 9 -10.16 -25.55 3.01
C LEU A 9 -10.47 -24.69 1.76
N LEU A 10 -11.66 -24.08 1.69
CA LEU A 10 -12.08 -23.25 0.55
C LEU A 10 -11.84 -21.75 0.78
N SER A 11 -11.37 -21.33 1.96
CA SER A 11 -11.03 -19.93 2.26
C SER A 11 -9.55 -19.59 2.10
N PHE A 12 -8.75 -20.47 1.50
CA PHE A 12 -7.48 -20.06 0.90
C PHE A 12 -7.75 -19.87 -0.60
N PRO A 13 -7.86 -18.63 -1.11
CA PRO A 13 -7.72 -18.44 -2.54
C PRO A 13 -6.41 -19.12 -2.91
N LYS A 14 -6.49 -20.10 -3.81
CA LYS A 14 -5.31 -20.61 -4.50
C LYS A 14 -4.57 -19.36 -4.96
N GLN A 15 -3.45 -19.06 -4.30
CA GLN A 15 -2.51 -18.05 -4.77
C GLN A 15 -2.32 -18.37 -6.24
N LEU A 16 -2.76 -17.45 -7.08
CA LEU A 16 -2.52 -17.51 -8.50
C LEU A 16 -1.01 -17.68 -8.62
N ALA A 17 -0.59 -18.89 -8.95
CA ALA A 17 0.81 -19.23 -9.02
C ALA A 17 1.46 -18.34 -10.08
N GLY A 18 2.40 -17.50 -9.64
CA GLY A 18 3.49 -16.99 -10.46
C GLY A 18 3.08 -15.98 -11.54
N SER A 19 2.73 -14.76 -11.13
CA SER A 19 3.09 -13.59 -11.92
C SER A 19 4.15 -12.80 -11.16
N GLN A 20 5.38 -13.33 -11.09
CA GLN A 20 6.51 -12.51 -10.65
C GLN A 20 6.53 -11.24 -11.50
N SER A 21 6.38 -10.08 -10.86
CA SER A 21 6.41 -8.82 -11.59
C SER A 21 7.87 -8.45 -11.85
N VAL A 22 8.27 -8.57 -13.11
CA VAL A 22 9.58 -8.14 -13.62
C VAL A 22 9.36 -6.79 -14.26
N CYS A 23 10.00 -5.74 -13.76
CA CYS A 23 9.78 -4.39 -14.29
C CYS A 23 10.83 -3.94 -15.32
N SER A 24 12.02 -4.54 -15.35
CA SER A 24 13.06 -4.16 -16.32
C SER A 24 13.78 -5.39 -16.87
N SER A 25 14.12 -5.29 -18.16
CA SER A 25 14.81 -6.31 -18.92
C SER A 25 15.66 -5.60 -19.98
N ALA A 26 16.97 -5.49 -19.77
CA ALA A 26 17.85 -5.02 -20.84
C ALA A 26 18.04 -6.13 -21.89
N ASN A 27 18.30 -5.74 -23.14
CA ASN A 27 18.58 -6.67 -24.25
C ASN A 27 19.93 -7.41 -24.13
N ILE A 28 20.70 -7.16 -23.06
CA ILE A 28 22.00 -7.79 -22.85
C ILE A 28 21.82 -9.10 -22.06
N VAL A 29 22.23 -10.19 -22.70
CA VAL A 29 22.04 -11.56 -22.22
C VAL A 29 23.39 -12.18 -21.86
N TYR A 30 23.44 -13.02 -20.83
CA TYR A 30 24.57 -13.87 -20.45
C TYR A 30 24.19 -15.36 -20.55
N MET A 31 25.18 -16.24 -20.67
CA MET A 31 24.94 -17.69 -20.74
C MET A 31 24.68 -18.29 -19.35
N GLN A 32 23.74 -19.23 -19.24
CA GLN A 32 23.37 -19.90 -17.97
C GLN A 32 24.57 -20.47 -17.19
N SER A 33 25.62 -20.92 -17.89
CA SER A 33 26.85 -21.46 -17.29
C SER A 33 28.03 -20.48 -17.34
N SER A 34 27.78 -19.17 -17.20
CA SER A 34 28.81 -18.12 -17.28
C SER A 34 29.39 -17.74 -15.91
N THR A 35 30.58 -17.11 -15.94
CA THR A 35 31.17 -16.44 -14.78
C THR A 35 30.22 -15.38 -14.20
N TYR A 36 29.52 -14.62 -15.06
CA TYR A 36 28.46 -13.69 -14.67
C TYR A 36 27.40 -14.35 -13.77
N MET A 37 26.83 -15.49 -14.18
CA MET A 37 25.84 -16.21 -13.37
C MET A 37 26.38 -16.57 -11.98
N SER A 38 27.62 -17.05 -11.92
CA SER A 38 28.26 -17.42 -10.66
C SER A 38 28.48 -16.20 -9.76
N ASN A 39 28.90 -15.08 -10.34
CA ASN A 39 29.05 -13.81 -9.63
C ASN A 39 27.70 -13.27 -9.13
N LEU A 40 26.61 -13.43 -9.90
CA LEU A 40 25.27 -13.00 -9.52
C LEU A 40 24.79 -13.76 -8.29
N ASN A 41 24.89 -15.10 -8.31
CA ASN A 41 24.51 -15.95 -7.18
C ASN A 41 25.34 -15.67 -5.93
N ALA A 42 26.66 -15.46 -6.10
CA ALA A 42 27.54 -15.10 -5.00
C ALA A 42 27.17 -13.73 -4.40
N LEU A 43 26.89 -12.74 -5.23
CA LEU A 43 26.46 -11.41 -4.80
C LEU A 43 25.13 -11.46 -4.07
N ALA A 44 24.13 -12.18 -4.61
CA ALA A 44 22.84 -12.36 -3.96
C ALA A 44 23.00 -12.96 -2.56
N GLY A 45 23.77 -14.04 -2.41
CA GLY A 45 24.07 -14.65 -1.12
C GLY A 45 24.75 -13.68 -0.14
N ALA A 46 25.71 -12.88 -0.62
CA ALA A 46 26.38 -11.85 0.19
C ALA A 46 25.42 -10.74 0.65
N LEU A 47 24.52 -10.27 -0.23
CA LEU A 47 23.51 -9.27 0.10
C LEU A 47 22.51 -9.79 1.15
N PHE A 48 22.03 -11.03 0.99
CA PHE A 48 21.10 -11.64 1.95
C PHE A 48 21.76 -11.85 3.33
N ALA A 49 23.03 -12.26 3.35
CA ALA A 49 23.81 -12.37 4.58
C ALA A 49 24.05 -11.00 5.22
N LYS A 50 24.31 -9.96 4.43
CA LYS A 50 24.47 -8.58 4.91
C LYS A 50 23.18 -8.09 5.57
N VAL A 51 22.04 -8.18 4.88
CA VAL A 51 20.70 -7.86 5.43
C VAL A 51 20.44 -8.59 6.75
N THR A 52 20.72 -9.89 6.80
CA THR A 52 20.51 -10.72 8.00
C THR A 52 21.39 -10.28 9.17
N SER A 53 22.69 -10.09 8.92
CA SER A 53 23.67 -9.78 9.97
C SER A 53 23.55 -8.35 10.52
N SER A 54 23.14 -7.39 9.69
CA SER A 54 22.89 -6.01 10.12
C SER A 54 21.48 -5.77 10.63
N ASN A 55 20.59 -6.78 10.58
CA ASN A 55 19.16 -6.64 10.89
C ASN A 55 18.52 -5.44 10.16
N SER A 56 18.80 -5.33 8.86
CA SER A 56 18.45 -4.19 8.01
C SER A 56 17.34 -4.57 7.03
N HIS A 57 16.77 -3.56 6.36
CA HIS A 57 15.85 -3.73 5.24
C HIS A 57 16.56 -3.63 3.88
N SER A 58 17.81 -3.20 3.82
CA SER A 58 18.48 -2.94 2.55
C SER A 58 19.95 -3.30 2.56
N ALA A 59 20.48 -3.64 1.39
CA ALA A 59 21.91 -3.81 1.18
C ALA A 59 22.24 -3.60 -0.28
N HIS A 60 23.43 -3.11 -0.55
CA HIS A 60 23.99 -3.05 -1.88
C HIS A 60 25.45 -3.54 -1.88
N GLY A 61 25.96 -3.87 -3.07
CA GLY A 61 27.31 -4.37 -3.27
C GLY A 61 27.61 -4.74 -4.72
N THR A 62 28.82 -5.25 -4.93
CA THR A 62 29.31 -5.63 -6.26
C THR A 62 30.04 -6.96 -6.23
N ALA A 63 30.08 -7.66 -7.36
CA ALA A 63 30.88 -8.87 -7.54
C ALA A 63 31.45 -8.96 -8.96
N GLY A 64 32.59 -9.63 -9.11
CA GLY A 64 33.24 -9.84 -10.40
C GLY A 64 34.13 -8.69 -10.85
N THR A 65 34.58 -8.76 -12.11
CA THR A 65 35.47 -7.80 -12.76
C THR A 65 35.25 -7.82 -14.27
N GLY A 66 35.58 -6.73 -14.97
CA GLY A 66 35.51 -6.68 -16.43
C GLY A 66 34.09 -6.92 -16.96
N SER A 67 33.93 -7.78 -17.96
CA SER A 67 32.63 -8.14 -18.56
C SER A 67 31.69 -8.91 -17.63
N ASP A 68 32.21 -9.40 -16.50
CA ASP A 68 31.49 -10.16 -15.48
C ASP A 68 31.28 -9.36 -14.18
N MET A 69 31.47 -8.04 -14.22
CA MET A 69 31.16 -7.12 -13.11
C MET A 69 29.65 -6.97 -12.95
N ILE A 70 29.17 -7.00 -11.70
CA ILE A 70 27.76 -6.94 -11.35
C ILE A 70 27.57 -5.97 -10.19
N TYR A 71 26.57 -5.11 -10.31
CA TYR A 71 26.05 -4.25 -9.26
C TYR A 71 24.72 -4.84 -8.78
N GLY A 72 24.54 -4.90 -7.46
CA GLY A 72 23.37 -5.50 -6.84
C GLY A 72 22.86 -4.67 -5.68
N ALA A 73 21.54 -4.53 -5.59
CA ALA A 73 20.89 -3.93 -4.43
C ALA A 73 19.58 -4.66 -4.09
N VAL A 74 19.28 -4.70 -2.81
CA VAL A 74 18.04 -5.26 -2.26
C VAL A 74 17.38 -4.25 -1.33
N LEU A 75 16.06 -4.20 -1.36
CA LEU A 75 15.24 -3.34 -0.51
C LEU A 75 13.98 -4.11 -0.09
N CYS A 76 13.76 -4.19 1.21
CA CYS A 76 12.55 -4.67 1.84
C CYS A 76 11.73 -3.48 2.34
N ARG A 77 10.41 -3.56 2.23
CA ARG A 77 9.53 -2.49 2.67
C ARG A 77 9.66 -2.26 4.18
N GLY A 78 9.61 -1.00 4.61
CA GLY A 78 9.92 -0.60 5.99
C GLY A 78 8.94 -1.10 7.05
N ASP A 79 7.74 -1.55 6.65
CA ASP A 79 6.74 -2.16 7.55
C ASP A 79 6.88 -3.69 7.69
N MET A 80 7.82 -4.32 6.98
CA MET A 80 8.11 -5.75 7.13
C MET A 80 9.12 -5.99 8.27
N ILE A 81 9.20 -7.21 8.81
CA ILE A 81 10.28 -7.59 9.74
C ILE A 81 11.64 -7.57 8.98
N PRO A 82 12.66 -6.84 9.48
CA PRO A 82 13.98 -6.78 8.84
C PRO A 82 14.80 -8.07 9.03
N GLY A 83 16.03 -8.06 8.53
CA GLY A 83 16.99 -9.12 8.81
C GLY A 83 16.59 -10.45 8.18
N ALA A 84 16.54 -11.52 8.97
CA ALA A 84 16.32 -12.87 8.47
C ALA A 84 14.98 -13.06 7.72
N ALA A 85 13.91 -12.39 8.15
CA ALA A 85 12.61 -12.49 7.49
C ALA A 85 12.64 -11.82 6.10
N CYS A 86 13.22 -10.63 6.02
CA CYS A 86 13.51 -9.92 4.77
C CYS A 86 14.39 -10.77 3.83
N ALA A 87 15.53 -11.28 4.32
CA ALA A 87 16.45 -12.11 3.54
C ALA A 87 15.79 -13.39 3.00
N LYS A 88 14.92 -14.03 3.78
CA LYS A 88 14.16 -15.21 3.34
C LYS A 88 13.26 -14.87 2.14
N ARG A 89 12.49 -13.78 2.23
CA ARG A 89 11.58 -13.36 1.16
C ARG A 89 12.33 -12.95 -0.11
N LEU A 90 13.45 -12.25 0.05
CA LEU A 90 14.36 -11.91 -1.06
C LEU A 90 14.85 -13.17 -1.80
N LYS A 91 15.24 -14.20 -1.04
CA LYS A 91 15.66 -15.49 -1.60
C LYS A 91 14.52 -16.20 -2.34
N GLU A 92 13.31 -16.25 -1.77
CA GLU A 92 12.14 -16.87 -2.43
C GLU A 92 11.85 -16.25 -3.81
N VAL A 93 11.96 -14.91 -3.91
CA VAL A 93 11.77 -14.20 -5.19
C VAL A 93 12.87 -14.53 -6.19
N LEU A 94 14.13 -14.54 -5.76
CA LEU A 94 15.25 -14.88 -6.64
C LEU A 94 15.16 -16.33 -7.12
N ASP A 95 14.97 -17.29 -6.21
CA ASP A 95 14.89 -18.71 -6.56
C ASP A 95 13.78 -18.97 -7.59
N ALA A 96 12.59 -18.41 -7.38
CA ALA A 96 11.48 -18.55 -8.32
C ALA A 96 11.74 -17.88 -9.69
N ALA A 97 12.55 -16.82 -9.76
CA ALA A 97 12.94 -16.18 -11.01
C ALA A 97 14.00 -17.01 -11.77
N MET A 98 14.91 -17.65 -11.03
CA MET A 98 15.97 -18.49 -11.61
C MET A 98 15.47 -19.88 -12.02
N ASP A 99 14.50 -20.45 -11.29
CA ASP A 99 13.92 -21.78 -11.54
C ASP A 99 12.92 -21.82 -12.71
N ASN A 100 12.59 -20.66 -13.31
CA ASN A 100 11.68 -20.57 -14.45
C ASN A 100 12.38 -20.10 -15.75
N PRO A 101 13.25 -20.94 -16.36
CA PRO A 101 13.96 -20.61 -17.59
C PRO A 101 13.04 -20.59 -18.82
N ALA A 102 11.87 -21.25 -18.76
CA ALA A 102 10.95 -21.35 -19.89
C ALA A 102 10.13 -20.07 -20.10
N ASN A 103 9.95 -19.23 -19.08
CA ASN A 103 9.01 -18.11 -19.13
C ASN A 103 9.54 -16.78 -18.57
N SER A 104 10.78 -16.73 -18.07
CA SER A 104 11.40 -15.47 -17.67
C SER A 104 12.68 -15.21 -18.48
N SER A 105 12.71 -14.08 -19.18
CA SER A 105 13.96 -13.52 -19.73
C SER A 105 14.99 -13.24 -18.62
N CYS A 106 14.55 -13.22 -17.35
CA CYS A 106 15.33 -12.86 -16.18
C CYS A 106 16.53 -13.77 -15.92
N SER A 107 16.37 -15.08 -16.13
CA SER A 107 17.44 -16.06 -15.87
C SER A 107 18.70 -15.82 -16.72
N SER A 108 18.64 -14.96 -17.74
CA SER A 108 19.75 -14.72 -18.66
C SER A 108 20.07 -13.24 -18.85
N GLN A 109 19.34 -12.32 -18.23
CA GLN A 109 19.50 -10.87 -18.45
C GLN A 109 20.45 -10.21 -17.47
N LYS A 110 21.33 -9.35 -17.98
CA LYS A 110 22.28 -8.64 -17.13
C LYS A 110 21.63 -7.53 -16.29
N ASP A 111 20.56 -6.92 -16.77
CA ASP A 111 19.77 -5.91 -16.03
C ASP A 111 18.37 -6.46 -15.73
N ILE A 112 18.12 -6.74 -14.46
CA ILE A 112 16.85 -7.27 -13.96
C ILE A 112 16.45 -6.57 -12.68
N THR A 113 15.15 -6.31 -12.54
CA THR A 113 14.53 -5.89 -11.28
C THR A 113 13.37 -6.82 -10.98
N LEU A 114 13.42 -7.46 -9.81
CA LEU A 114 12.47 -8.46 -9.33
C LEU A 114 11.70 -7.93 -8.13
N PHE A 115 10.41 -8.26 -8.08
CA PHE A 115 9.52 -7.97 -6.95
C PHE A 115 8.74 -9.22 -6.56
N ASP A 116 8.27 -9.27 -5.32
CA ASP A 116 7.17 -10.19 -4.96
C ASP A 116 5.80 -9.58 -5.30
N ASP A 117 4.74 -10.40 -5.27
CA ASP A 117 3.39 -9.99 -5.67
C ASP A 117 2.82 -8.82 -4.85
N GLY A 118 3.30 -8.65 -3.61
CA GLY A 118 2.89 -7.57 -2.71
C GLY A 118 3.79 -6.32 -2.77
N TYR A 119 4.84 -6.34 -3.60
CA TYR A 119 5.91 -5.33 -3.65
C TYR A 119 6.48 -5.00 -2.26
N LEU A 120 6.60 -6.04 -1.42
CA LEU A 120 7.24 -5.99 -0.10
C LEU A 120 8.76 -6.09 -0.23
N VAL A 121 9.27 -6.70 -1.29
CA VAL A 121 10.70 -6.81 -1.54
C VAL A 121 11.03 -6.47 -2.97
N GLN A 122 12.22 -5.91 -3.16
CA GLN A 122 12.81 -5.59 -4.45
C GLN A 122 14.26 -6.07 -4.49
N LEU A 123 14.66 -6.69 -5.60
CA LEU A 123 16.04 -7.05 -5.91
C LEU A 123 16.39 -6.53 -7.29
N ARG A 124 17.54 -5.89 -7.42
CA ARG A 124 18.07 -5.47 -8.71
C ARG A 124 19.49 -5.95 -8.91
N PHE A 125 19.76 -6.45 -10.10
CA PHE A 125 21.10 -6.74 -10.60
C PHE A 125 21.30 -6.05 -11.96
N SER A 126 22.47 -5.47 -12.19
CA SER A 126 22.84 -4.82 -13.46
C SER A 126 24.34 -4.95 -13.71
N ASP A 127 24.75 -4.90 -14.98
CA ASP A 127 26.15 -4.71 -15.38
C ASP A 127 26.55 -3.21 -15.44
N GLN A 128 25.60 -2.31 -15.23
CA GLN A 128 25.81 -0.87 -15.09
C GLN A 128 25.78 -0.44 -13.62
N ASP A 129 26.62 0.54 -13.26
CA ASP A 129 26.63 1.10 -11.90
C ASP A 129 25.41 1.99 -11.65
N PHE A 130 24.35 1.40 -11.10
CA PHE A 130 23.17 2.13 -10.61
C PHE A 130 23.25 2.49 -9.12
N ILE A 131 24.26 1.99 -8.40
CA ILE A 131 24.41 2.24 -6.95
C ILE A 131 24.91 3.66 -6.75
N SER A 132 25.90 4.08 -7.55
CA SER A 132 26.50 5.42 -7.45
C SER A 132 25.56 6.53 -7.97
N ASN A 133 24.62 6.21 -8.86
CA ASN A 133 23.67 7.19 -9.40
C ASN A 133 22.25 6.62 -9.57
N PHE A 134 21.43 6.77 -8.53
CA PHE A 134 20.04 6.29 -8.55
C PHE A 134 19.19 6.96 -9.64
N ARG A 135 19.51 8.18 -10.07
CA ARG A 135 18.74 8.92 -11.09
C ARG A 135 18.79 8.27 -12.46
N ASP A 136 19.84 7.48 -12.71
CA ASP A 136 19.99 6.74 -13.97
C ASP A 136 19.23 5.39 -13.92
N SER A 137 18.71 5.00 -12.75
CA SER A 137 17.97 3.75 -12.59
C SER A 137 16.54 3.89 -13.08
N GLN A 138 16.09 2.90 -13.87
CA GLN A 138 14.71 2.85 -14.33
C GLN A 138 13.76 2.53 -13.17
N GLU A 139 12.80 3.41 -12.93
CA GLU A 139 11.74 3.22 -11.93
C GLU A 139 10.58 2.42 -12.52
N CYS A 140 9.99 1.52 -11.74
CA CYS A 140 8.77 0.83 -12.11
C CYS A 140 7.54 1.64 -11.70
N VAL A 141 6.67 1.94 -12.67
CA VAL A 141 5.42 2.64 -12.42
C VAL A 141 4.27 1.63 -12.35
N VAL A 142 3.71 1.45 -11.16
CA VAL A 142 2.55 0.60 -10.93
C VAL A 142 1.30 1.46 -10.86
N ARG A 143 0.33 1.17 -11.72
CA ARG A 143 -0.99 1.82 -11.73
C ARG A 143 -1.99 0.92 -11.01
N ALA A 144 -2.59 1.39 -9.93
CA ALA A 144 -3.51 0.61 -9.09
C ALA A 144 -4.89 1.27 -9.04
N ASN A 145 -5.75 0.92 -10.01
CA ASN A 145 -7.12 1.45 -10.08
C ASN A 145 -8.09 0.53 -9.36
N LEU A 146 -8.09 0.57 -8.03
CA LEU A 146 -9.15 -0.08 -7.23
C LEU A 146 -10.43 0.77 -7.17
N ASN A 147 -10.35 2.05 -7.57
CA ASN A 147 -11.45 3.00 -7.53
C ASN A 147 -11.56 3.72 -8.89
N PRO A 148 -12.78 4.12 -9.32
CA PRO A 148 -12.98 4.86 -10.56
C PRO A 148 -12.38 6.27 -10.46
N PRO A 149 -11.84 6.84 -11.56
CA PRO A 149 -11.28 8.19 -11.55
C PRO A 149 -12.25 9.26 -11.02
N LEU A 150 -11.70 10.24 -10.31
CA LEU A 150 -12.44 11.42 -9.84
C LEU A 150 -12.54 12.45 -10.96
N LEU A 151 -13.63 13.24 -10.95
CA LEU A 151 -13.92 14.25 -11.97
C LEU A 151 -14.04 15.64 -11.35
N GLY A 152 -13.72 16.67 -12.14
CA GLY A 152 -13.83 18.08 -11.74
C GLY A 152 -12.99 18.42 -10.50
N ASP A 153 -13.50 19.33 -9.69
CA ASP A 153 -12.83 19.87 -8.50
C ASP A 153 -12.39 18.78 -7.51
N VAL A 154 -13.12 17.66 -7.43
CA VAL A 154 -12.76 16.55 -6.53
C VAL A 154 -11.47 15.86 -6.96
N SER A 155 -11.17 15.84 -8.25
CA SER A 155 -9.89 15.33 -8.78
C SER A 155 -8.72 16.22 -8.35
N GLU A 156 -8.90 17.54 -8.39
CA GLU A 156 -7.89 18.51 -7.95
C GLU A 156 -7.64 18.44 -6.44
N GLN A 157 -8.71 18.30 -5.65
CA GLN A 157 -8.61 18.13 -4.19
C GLN A 157 -7.90 16.83 -3.82
N PHE A 158 -8.23 15.72 -4.49
CA PHE A 158 -7.53 14.46 -4.31
C PHE A 158 -6.04 14.58 -4.65
N HIS A 159 -5.74 15.20 -5.80
CA HIS A 159 -4.38 15.44 -6.21
C HIS A 159 -3.61 16.29 -5.17
N SER A 160 -4.23 17.37 -4.69
CA SER A 160 -3.66 18.22 -3.62
C SER A 160 -3.43 17.44 -2.32
N LEU A 161 -4.38 16.57 -1.93
CA LEU A 161 -4.27 15.73 -0.74
C LEU A 161 -3.09 14.77 -0.83
N VAL A 162 -2.96 14.04 -1.95
CA VAL A 162 -1.85 13.11 -2.16
C VAL A 162 -0.51 13.84 -2.15
N SER A 163 -0.38 14.96 -2.87
CA SER A 163 0.88 15.72 -2.92
C SER A 163 1.27 16.28 -1.54
N LYS A 164 0.30 16.77 -0.74
CA LYS A 164 0.53 17.19 0.65
C LYS A 164 0.94 16.03 1.55
N LEU A 165 0.26 14.88 1.42
CA LEU A 165 0.59 13.67 2.17
C LEU A 165 2.01 13.22 1.88
N MET A 166 2.36 13.06 0.60
CA MET A 166 3.69 12.62 0.18
C MET A 166 4.81 13.57 0.59
N THR A 167 4.56 14.88 0.55
CA THR A 167 5.52 15.88 1.04
C THR A 167 5.81 15.67 2.53
N LYS A 168 4.77 15.54 3.36
CA LYS A 168 4.93 15.34 4.81
C LYS A 168 5.57 13.99 5.15
N LEU A 169 5.21 12.94 4.43
CA LEU A 169 5.86 11.63 4.55
C LEU A 169 7.35 11.72 4.21
N THR A 170 7.70 12.42 3.13
CA THR A 170 9.09 12.62 2.70
C THR A 170 9.90 13.37 3.78
N ASP A 171 9.37 14.47 4.29
CA ASP A 171 10.02 15.27 5.34
C ASP A 171 10.25 14.48 6.65
N ALA A 172 9.38 13.51 6.94
CA ALA A 172 9.50 12.62 8.09
C ALA A 172 10.48 11.48 7.81
N ALA A 173 10.37 10.79 6.67
CA ALA A 173 11.25 9.70 6.27
C ALA A 173 12.72 10.12 6.20
N VAL A 174 13.02 11.32 5.70
CA VAL A 174 14.39 11.86 5.63
C VAL A 174 15.00 12.08 7.02
N LYS A 175 14.18 12.30 8.05
CA LYS A 175 14.63 12.44 9.44
C LYS A 175 14.70 11.09 10.14
N ASN A 176 13.87 10.13 9.74
CA ASN A 176 13.83 8.79 10.28
C ASN A 176 15.12 8.01 9.95
N MET A 177 15.70 7.32 10.94
CA MET A 177 16.86 6.46 10.74
C MET A 177 16.56 5.32 9.77
N GLY A 178 15.34 4.76 9.80
CA GLY A 178 14.90 3.70 8.87
C GLY A 178 14.55 4.20 7.47
N ARG A 179 14.66 5.52 7.20
CA ARG A 179 14.40 6.14 5.88
C ARG A 179 13.04 5.80 5.27
N TYR A 180 12.03 5.62 6.12
CA TYR A 180 10.71 5.16 5.75
C TYR A 180 9.65 5.88 6.57
N GLU A 181 8.48 6.14 5.98
CA GLU A 181 7.33 6.65 6.73
C GLU A 181 5.99 6.23 6.11
N THR A 182 4.97 6.07 6.97
CA THR A 182 3.58 5.81 6.57
C THR A 182 2.62 6.88 7.05
N GLY A 183 1.52 7.04 6.32
CA GLY A 183 0.49 7.97 6.71
C GLY A 183 -0.83 7.77 6.01
N GLN A 184 -1.80 8.57 6.43
CA GLN A 184 -3.14 8.60 5.86
C GLN A 184 -3.62 10.04 5.68
N GLY A 185 -4.50 10.25 4.72
CA GLY A 185 -5.14 11.53 4.45
C GLY A 185 -6.61 11.35 4.12
N TRP A 186 -7.47 12.21 4.68
CA TRP A 186 -8.91 12.17 4.43
C TRP A 186 -9.30 13.08 3.27
N LEU A 187 -10.03 12.51 2.31
CA LEU A 187 -10.71 13.21 1.23
C LEU A 187 -12.17 13.43 1.63
N THR A 188 -12.47 14.63 2.13
CA THR A 188 -13.77 15.00 2.67
C THR A 188 -14.92 14.79 1.69
N GLU A 189 -14.71 15.16 0.42
CA GLU A 189 -15.73 15.20 -0.62
C GLU A 189 -16.20 13.80 -1.06
N LYS A 190 -15.39 12.77 -0.77
CA LYS A 190 -15.76 11.36 -0.98
C LYS A 190 -15.90 10.57 0.31
N SER A 191 -15.58 11.17 1.45
CA SER A 191 -15.46 10.46 2.73
C SER A 191 -14.54 9.24 2.61
N GLN A 192 -13.39 9.43 1.96
CA GLN A 192 -12.43 8.38 1.68
C GLN A 192 -11.07 8.64 2.33
N THR A 193 -10.38 7.58 2.71
CA THR A 193 -9.03 7.62 3.25
C THR A 193 -8.02 7.24 2.17
N VAL A 194 -6.99 8.06 2.00
CA VAL A 194 -5.83 7.77 1.16
C VAL A 194 -4.68 7.37 2.05
N TYR A 195 -4.18 6.16 1.88
CA TYR A 195 -2.99 5.66 2.56
C TYR A 195 -1.75 5.93 1.72
N GLY A 196 -0.65 6.30 2.36
CA GLY A 196 0.61 6.63 1.70
C GLY A 196 1.82 6.05 2.44
N LEU A 197 2.85 5.74 1.65
CA LEU A 197 4.11 5.17 2.11
C LEU A 197 5.24 5.71 1.24
N VAL A 198 6.33 6.14 1.87
CA VAL A 198 7.57 6.51 1.19
C VAL A 198 8.75 5.80 1.83
N GLN A 199 9.76 5.47 1.03
CA GLN A 199 10.95 4.78 1.49
C GLN A 199 12.17 5.18 0.68
N CYS A 200 13.33 5.30 1.33
CA CYS A 200 14.65 5.26 0.69
C CYS A 200 15.46 4.07 1.21
N GLN A 201 16.57 3.76 0.54
CA GLN A 201 17.60 2.89 1.12
C GLN A 201 18.11 3.47 2.45
N GLU A 202 18.38 2.60 3.44
CA GLU A 202 18.65 3.04 4.82
C GLU A 202 19.97 3.81 4.95
N ASP A 203 20.97 3.46 4.14
CA ASP A 203 22.28 4.11 4.10
C ASP A 203 22.31 5.41 3.26
N MET A 204 21.19 5.75 2.60
CA MET A 204 21.09 6.95 1.80
C MET A 204 21.23 8.21 2.68
N LEU A 205 22.06 9.14 2.22
CA LEU A 205 22.19 10.46 2.83
C LEU A 205 20.85 11.21 2.77
N LYS A 206 20.60 12.06 3.77
CA LYS A 206 19.32 12.78 3.90
C LYS A 206 18.97 13.60 2.65
N GLY A 207 19.92 14.37 2.12
CA GLY A 207 19.72 15.17 0.91
C GLY A 207 19.42 14.31 -0.33
N THR A 208 20.14 13.21 -0.49
CA THR A 208 19.93 12.23 -1.57
C THR A 208 18.56 11.57 -1.48
N CYS A 209 18.10 11.23 -0.27
CA CYS A 209 16.77 10.65 -0.05
C CYS A 209 15.65 11.65 -0.35
N GLN A 210 15.79 12.90 0.10
CA GLN A 210 14.86 13.98 -0.23
C GLN A 210 14.73 14.16 -1.74
N ASP A 211 15.86 14.23 -2.44
CA ASP A 211 15.94 14.40 -3.89
C ASP A 211 15.30 13.23 -4.65
N CYS A 212 15.53 12.00 -4.18
CA CYS A 212 14.96 10.80 -4.76
C CYS A 212 13.43 10.81 -4.64
N LEU A 213 12.90 10.99 -3.42
CA LEU A 213 11.46 11.03 -3.18
C LEU A 213 10.77 12.20 -3.89
N SER A 214 11.43 13.36 -3.98
CA SER A 214 10.92 14.50 -4.75
C SER A 214 10.82 14.18 -6.24
N SER A 215 11.77 13.41 -6.78
CA SER A 215 11.75 12.97 -8.18
C SER A 215 10.63 11.95 -8.43
N ALA A 216 10.45 10.99 -7.50
CA ALA A 216 9.33 10.05 -7.54
C ALA A 216 7.97 10.76 -7.46
N MET A 217 7.85 11.80 -6.63
CA MET A 217 6.65 12.64 -6.58
C MET A 217 6.38 13.32 -7.91
N ALA A 218 7.37 13.99 -8.52
CA ALA A 218 7.22 14.62 -9.82
C ALA A 218 6.80 13.61 -10.92
N LYS A 219 7.24 12.36 -10.81
CA LYS A 219 6.80 11.28 -11.69
C LYS A 219 5.34 10.89 -11.44
N ARG A 220 4.91 10.80 -10.17
CA ARG A 220 3.52 10.56 -9.79
C ARG A 220 2.58 11.64 -10.32
N GLU A 221 3.01 12.89 -10.45
CA GLU A 221 2.18 13.96 -11.05
C GLU A 221 1.80 13.66 -12.52
N GLN A 222 2.56 12.80 -13.21
CA GLN A 222 2.25 12.34 -14.57
C GLN A 222 1.18 11.24 -14.60
N MET A 223 0.85 10.66 -13.44
CA MET A 223 -0.17 9.61 -13.28
C MET A 223 -1.55 10.25 -13.10
N VAL A 224 -2.09 10.79 -14.19
CA VAL A 224 -3.44 11.35 -14.22
C VAL A 224 -4.46 10.22 -14.01
N ASP A 225 -5.58 10.54 -13.35
CA ASP A 225 -6.72 9.64 -13.13
C ASP A 225 -6.45 8.38 -12.30
N GLN A 226 -5.34 8.35 -11.54
CA GLN A 226 -5.02 7.20 -10.68
C GLN A 226 -5.45 7.46 -9.23
N MET A 227 -6.32 6.61 -8.69
CA MET A 227 -6.69 6.62 -7.26
C MET A 227 -5.76 5.78 -6.38
N GLY A 228 -4.72 5.22 -6.99
CA GLY A 228 -3.70 4.42 -6.34
C GLY A 228 -2.56 4.13 -7.31
N GLY A 229 -1.37 3.96 -6.77
CA GLY A 229 -0.21 3.61 -7.58
C GLY A 229 1.10 3.77 -6.84
N ALA A 230 2.15 3.27 -7.48
CA ALA A 230 3.50 3.28 -6.94
C ALA A 230 4.54 3.70 -7.98
N ILE A 231 5.55 4.42 -7.53
CA ILE A 231 6.83 4.62 -8.20
C ILE A 231 7.85 3.80 -7.40
N LEU A 232 8.32 2.71 -7.99
CA LEU A 232 9.23 1.76 -7.34
C LEU A 232 10.62 1.91 -7.96
N GLY A 233 11.46 2.71 -7.32
CA GLY A 233 12.86 2.90 -7.66
C GLY A 233 13.79 2.12 -6.74
N VAL A 234 15.01 1.90 -7.20
CA VAL A 234 16.02 1.13 -6.45
C VAL A 234 16.53 1.90 -5.23
N GLY A 235 16.65 3.22 -5.38
CA GLY A 235 17.07 4.12 -4.32
C GLY A 235 15.94 4.52 -3.39
N CYS A 236 14.73 4.71 -3.93
CA CYS A 236 13.54 5.07 -3.17
C CYS A 236 12.25 4.63 -3.86
N SER A 237 11.19 4.49 -3.08
CA SER A 237 9.85 4.15 -3.54
C SER A 237 8.80 5.06 -2.92
N LEU A 238 7.75 5.33 -3.68
CA LEU A 238 6.55 6.06 -3.25
C LEU A 238 5.33 5.23 -3.63
N TRP A 239 4.39 5.03 -2.70
CA TRP A 239 3.14 4.33 -2.97
C TRP A 239 1.98 4.99 -2.23
N TYR A 240 0.84 5.14 -2.90
CA TYR A 240 -0.44 5.43 -2.29
C TYR A 240 -1.57 4.50 -2.75
N GLN A 241 -2.57 4.35 -1.89
CA GLN A 241 -3.79 3.62 -2.21
C GLN A 241 -4.99 4.25 -1.50
N THR A 242 -6.10 4.43 -2.24
CA THR A 242 -7.36 4.92 -1.66
C THR A 242 -8.19 3.75 -1.11
N GLU A 243 -8.79 3.94 0.07
CA GLU A 243 -9.63 3.01 0.85
C GLU A 243 -8.97 1.72 1.35
N VAL A 244 -7.76 1.39 0.90
CA VAL A 244 -7.08 0.16 1.27
C VAL A 244 -5.73 0.46 1.91
N GLN A 245 -5.62 0.18 3.21
CA GLN A 245 -4.33 0.20 3.89
C GLN A 245 -3.51 -1.01 3.45
N PHE A 246 -2.43 -0.77 2.71
CA PHE A 246 -1.59 -1.81 2.11
C PHE A 246 -0.31 -2.10 2.90
N PHE A 247 -0.07 -1.37 3.99
CA PHE A 247 1.08 -1.52 4.89
C PHE A 247 0.66 -1.96 6.30
N ALA A 248 1.56 -2.63 7.01
CA ALA A 248 1.34 -3.05 8.39
C ALA A 248 1.52 -1.91 9.39
N GLY A 249 0.85 -2.01 10.54
CA GLY A 249 0.93 -1.05 11.63
C GLY A 249 0.00 0.15 11.48
N THR A 250 0.06 1.07 12.45
CA THR A 250 -0.74 2.30 12.44
C THR A 250 -0.03 3.37 11.60
N PRO A 251 -0.73 4.11 10.72
CA PRO A 251 -0.14 5.23 10.00
C PRO A 251 0.47 6.25 10.97
N ALA A 252 1.75 6.59 10.80
CA ALA A 252 2.44 7.50 11.71
C ALA A 252 1.98 8.95 11.56
N LEU A 253 1.57 9.32 10.34
CA LEU A 253 1.06 10.64 10.01
C LEU A 253 -0.41 10.56 9.57
N SER A 254 -1.20 11.55 9.99
CA SER A 254 -2.61 11.68 9.63
C SER A 254 -2.89 13.10 9.14
N LEU A 255 -3.61 13.24 8.03
CA LEU A 255 -3.97 14.53 7.44
C LEU A 255 -5.47 14.65 7.27
N ASN A 256 -6.03 15.76 7.73
CA ASN A 256 -7.45 16.11 7.59
C ASN A 256 -8.42 15.04 8.12
N MET A 257 -7.94 14.10 8.94
CA MET A 257 -8.79 13.04 9.49
C MET A 257 -9.94 13.66 10.28
N PRO A 258 -11.16 13.10 10.16
CA PRO A 258 -12.28 13.55 10.97
C PRO A 258 -11.91 13.52 12.45
N THR A 259 -12.21 14.60 13.13
CA THR A 259 -11.99 14.74 14.56
C THR A 259 -13.12 14.04 15.33
N ARG A 260 -12.92 13.84 16.62
CA ARG A 260 -13.98 13.34 17.50
C ARG A 260 -15.22 14.26 17.47
N GLU A 261 -15.01 15.58 17.38
CA GLU A 261 -16.10 16.55 17.27
C GLU A 261 -16.90 16.36 15.97
N ASP A 262 -16.23 16.05 14.85
CA ASP A 262 -16.90 15.72 13.58
C ASP A 262 -17.75 14.45 13.72
N TYR A 263 -17.24 13.41 14.38
CA TYR A 263 -18.00 12.18 14.64
C TYR A 263 -19.20 12.42 15.55
N GLU A 264 -19.04 13.19 16.63
CA GLU A 264 -20.13 13.56 17.53
C GLU A 264 -21.22 14.36 16.80
N ALA A 265 -20.82 15.30 15.92
CA ALA A 265 -21.76 16.05 15.08
C ALA A 265 -22.49 15.15 14.06
N ILE A 266 -21.79 14.19 13.44
CA ILE A 266 -22.38 13.22 12.50
C ILE A 266 -23.36 12.30 13.23
N GLU A 267 -22.98 11.73 14.38
CA GLU A 267 -23.85 10.87 15.19
C GLU A 267 -25.12 11.62 15.60
N ARG A 268 -24.97 12.88 16.01
CA ARG A 268 -26.09 13.77 16.33
C ARG A 268 -27.01 13.97 15.13
N CYS A 269 -26.45 14.26 13.95
CA CYS A 269 -27.22 14.41 12.72
C CYS A 269 -27.98 13.12 12.35
N ILE A 270 -27.34 11.96 12.48
CA ILE A 270 -27.96 10.65 12.24
C ILE A 270 -29.11 10.41 13.22
N GLN A 271 -28.91 10.68 14.52
CA GLN A 271 -29.96 10.49 15.53
C GLN A 271 -31.17 11.38 15.26
N VAL A 272 -30.95 12.67 14.93
CA VAL A 272 -32.05 13.58 14.57
C VAL A 272 -32.74 13.12 13.29
N ALA A 273 -31.99 12.70 12.26
CA ALA A 273 -32.57 12.17 11.03
C ALA A 273 -33.48 10.95 11.29
N LEU A 274 -33.04 10.02 12.14
CA LEU A 274 -33.81 8.83 12.54
C LEU A 274 -35.06 9.17 13.35
N LEU A 275 -35.06 10.26 14.13
CA LEU A 275 -36.26 10.78 14.81
C LEU A 275 -37.24 11.39 13.81
N CYS A 276 -36.76 12.06 12.76
CA CYS A 276 -37.63 12.68 11.74
C CYS A 276 -38.38 11.65 10.87
N VAL A 277 -37.87 10.43 10.74
CA VAL A 277 -38.44 9.37 9.87
C VAL A 277 -39.13 8.24 10.65
N GLN A 278 -39.54 8.49 11.89
CA GLN A 278 -40.31 7.54 12.68
C GLN A 278 -41.61 7.13 11.96
N GLU A 279 -42.07 5.90 12.16
CA GLU A 279 -43.25 5.38 11.47
C GLU A 279 -44.51 6.18 11.83
N ASN A 280 -44.80 6.30 13.12
CA ASN A 280 -45.92 7.08 13.60
C ASN A 280 -45.59 8.57 13.51
N ALA A 281 -46.51 9.35 12.94
CA ALA A 281 -46.34 10.80 12.83
C ALA A 281 -46.19 11.48 14.21
N GLU A 282 -46.80 10.92 15.25
CA GLU A 282 -46.74 11.43 16.63
C GLU A 282 -45.36 11.25 17.28
N ASP A 283 -44.56 10.31 16.80
CA ASP A 283 -43.21 10.05 17.30
C ASP A 283 -42.16 10.96 16.64
N ARG A 284 -42.55 11.70 15.59
CA ARG A 284 -41.66 12.63 14.88
C ARG A 284 -41.62 13.97 15.62
N PRO A 285 -40.42 14.54 15.86
CA PRO A 285 -40.30 15.84 16.49
C PRO A 285 -40.86 16.94 15.58
N ALA A 286 -41.39 18.01 16.19
CA ALA A 286 -41.72 19.23 15.48
C ALA A 286 -40.44 19.90 14.92
N MET A 287 -40.56 20.63 13.81
CA MET A 287 -39.39 21.17 13.10
C MET A 287 -38.57 22.19 13.90
N ASP A 288 -39.20 22.96 14.78
CA ASP A 288 -38.53 23.85 15.73
C ASP A 288 -37.66 23.07 16.71
N LEU A 289 -38.15 21.93 17.21
CA LEU A 289 -37.38 21.02 18.04
C LEU A 289 -36.23 20.39 17.25
N VAL A 290 -36.42 20.00 15.99
CA VAL A 290 -35.35 19.50 15.10
C VAL A 290 -34.23 20.53 14.95
N VAL A 291 -34.58 21.79 14.66
CA VAL A 291 -33.59 22.88 14.53
C VAL A 291 -32.84 23.10 15.84
N ASN A 292 -33.54 23.08 16.98
CA ASN A 292 -32.91 23.17 18.29
C ASN A 292 -31.99 21.98 18.57
N MET A 293 -32.42 20.76 18.24
CA MET A 293 -31.61 19.55 18.37
C MET A 293 -30.32 19.63 17.54
N LEU A 294 -30.36 20.13 16.31
CA LEU A 294 -29.17 20.26 15.45
C LEU A 294 -28.23 21.39 15.88
N ASN A 295 -28.77 22.52 16.33
CA ASN A 295 -27.96 23.71 16.64
C ASN A 295 -27.42 23.74 18.07
N ASN A 296 -28.01 22.98 18.99
CA ASN A 296 -27.65 23.02 20.40
C ASN A 296 -27.19 21.65 20.89
N GLU A 297 -25.88 21.49 21.08
CA GLU A 297 -25.22 20.27 21.56
C GLU A 297 -25.73 19.81 22.93
N SER A 298 -26.22 20.72 23.78
CA SER A 298 -26.70 20.40 25.13
C SER A 298 -28.06 19.70 25.18
N VAL A 299 -28.81 19.67 24.07
CA VAL A 299 -30.11 19.01 24.03
C VAL A 299 -29.93 17.49 24.05
N ILE A 300 -30.49 16.83 25.06
CA ILE A 300 -30.53 15.36 25.16
C ILE A 300 -31.51 14.84 24.12
N LEU A 301 -31.01 14.06 23.17
CA LEU A 301 -31.84 13.47 22.12
C LEU A 301 -32.48 12.17 22.62
N PRO A 302 -33.81 12.00 22.44
CA PRO A 302 -34.44 10.71 22.70
C PRO A 302 -33.90 9.65 21.74
N LYS A 303 -33.84 8.38 22.19
CA LYS A 303 -33.46 7.28 21.31
C LYS A 303 -34.58 7.06 20.27
N PRO A 304 -34.27 7.00 18.97
CA PRO A 304 -35.25 6.63 17.94
C PRO A 304 -35.88 5.27 18.25
N LYS A 305 -37.19 5.10 18.02
CA LYS A 305 -37.81 3.77 18.13
C LYS A 305 -37.37 2.91 16.95
N GLN A 306 -37.43 1.60 17.16
CA GLN A 306 -37.09 0.61 16.15
C GLN A 306 -38.07 0.70 14.95
N PRO A 307 -37.56 0.80 13.70
CA PRO A 307 -38.40 0.70 12.49
C PRO A 307 -39.30 -0.55 12.49
N ALA A 308 -40.55 -0.44 12.02
CA ALA A 308 -41.48 -1.58 11.94
C ALA A 308 -41.08 -2.66 10.92
N TYR A 309 -40.24 -2.32 9.92
CA TYR A 309 -39.76 -3.25 8.91
C TYR A 309 -38.27 -3.04 8.63
N PHE A 310 -37.47 -4.09 8.79
CA PHE A 310 -36.09 -4.17 8.28
C PHE A 310 -36.06 -5.20 7.15
N PHE A 311 -36.08 -4.74 5.91
CA PHE A 311 -35.75 -5.62 4.79
C PHE A 311 -34.24 -5.52 4.54
N THR A 312 -33.45 -6.43 5.11
CA THR A 312 -32.05 -6.57 4.72
C THR A 312 -32.02 -7.16 3.32
N ARG A 313 -31.75 -6.32 2.30
CA ARG A 313 -31.55 -6.80 0.95
C ARG A 313 -30.19 -7.50 0.91
N SER A 314 -30.17 -8.82 1.10
CA SER A 314 -28.98 -9.62 0.84
C SER A 314 -28.63 -9.43 -0.63
N SER A 315 -27.49 -8.80 -0.90
CA SER A 315 -26.90 -8.85 -2.22
C SER A 315 -26.45 -10.30 -2.46
N GLU A 316 -27.27 -10.99 -3.25
CA GLU A 316 -26.96 -12.12 -4.13
C GLU A 316 -26.96 -13.54 -3.55
N SER A 317 -27.55 -14.43 -4.36
CA SER A 317 -27.65 -15.90 -4.30
C SER A 317 -28.76 -16.54 -3.44
N GLU A 318 -29.79 -16.98 -4.16
CA GLU A 318 -30.61 -18.19 -3.98
C GLU A 318 -30.97 -18.69 -2.57
N VAL A 319 -32.25 -18.52 -2.24
CA VAL A 319 -33.14 -19.44 -1.50
C VAL A 319 -32.49 -20.40 -0.50
N SER A 320 -32.38 -19.98 0.76
CA SER A 320 -32.80 -20.85 1.89
C SER A 320 -32.99 -20.02 3.16
N SER A 321 -34.01 -20.41 3.92
CA SER A 321 -34.51 -19.73 5.12
C SER A 321 -33.52 -19.79 6.29
N CYS A 322 -33.32 -18.67 7.01
CA CYS A 322 -33.41 -18.57 8.48
C CYS A 322 -33.09 -17.12 8.93
N ASN A 323 -33.92 -16.62 9.86
CA ASN A 323 -33.87 -15.28 10.47
C ASN A 323 -32.44 -14.83 10.86
N MET A 324 -32.00 -13.69 10.31
CA MET A 324 -30.82 -12.99 10.83
C MET A 324 -31.27 -11.81 11.71
N ASN A 325 -31.16 -11.98 13.03
CA ASN A 325 -31.17 -10.86 13.97
C ASN A 325 -29.78 -10.19 13.90
N ILE A 326 -29.64 -9.11 13.13
CA ILE A 326 -28.45 -8.27 13.19
C ILE A 326 -28.67 -7.22 14.29
N SER A 327 -27.91 -7.33 15.36
CA SER A 327 -27.86 -6.34 16.44
C SER A 327 -26.81 -5.30 16.08
N ILE A 328 -27.21 -4.04 15.92
CA ILE A 328 -26.27 -2.91 15.85
C ILE A 328 -26.02 -2.46 17.28
N THR A 329 -24.94 -2.93 17.89
CA THR A 329 -24.39 -2.32 19.10
C THR A 329 -23.50 -1.17 18.70
N LEU A 330 -23.96 0.06 18.96
CA LEU A 330 -23.08 1.23 19.06
C LEU A 330 -22.32 1.07 20.39
N GLU A 331 -21.05 0.67 20.30
CA GLU A 331 -20.16 0.75 21.47
C GLU A 331 -19.97 2.23 21.84
N ARG A 332 -20.01 2.46 23.15
CA ARG A 332 -20.12 3.76 23.82
C ARG A 332 -18.79 4.50 23.89
#